data_AF-A0A2K2TGF4-F1
#
_entry.id   AF-A0A2K2TGF4-F1
#
_cell.length_a   1.000
_cell.length_b   1.000
_cell.length_c   1.000
_cell.angle_alpha   90.00
_cell.angle_beta   90.00
_cell.angle_gamma   90.00
#
_symmetry.space_group_name_H-M   'P 1'
#
loop_
_entity.id
_entity.type
_entity.pdbx_description
1 polymer ?
#
loop_
_entity_poly.entity_id
_entity_poly.type
_entity_poly.pdbx_seq_one_letter_code
_entity_poly.pdbx_strand_id
1 'polypeptide(L)'
;MEIKINGKNVELNFGVAFVRELDKVAGMKVNGQSFGFGLTKSLPALQAYDPAVLADVLYCAAWDNKPRPTQKAIDEFIDTDSDLEKVFDEVNKAISESNAVKVAAKNMKP
;
A
#
# COMPACT_ATOMS: atom_id res chain seq x y z
N MET A 1 -3.87 6.81 -8.35
CA MET A 1 -4.15 8.09 -7.64
C MET A 1 -2.83 8.81 -7.42
N GLU A 2 -2.83 10.07 -6.98
CA GLU A 2 -1.60 10.81 -6.69
C GLU A 2 -1.67 11.42 -5.28
N ILE A 3 -0.56 11.39 -4.55
CA ILE A 3 -0.39 12.06 -3.25
C ILE A 3 0.87 12.92 -3.27
N LYS A 4 0.97 13.87 -2.34
CA LYS A 4 2.15 14.75 -2.23
C LYS A 4 3.00 14.36 -1.03
N ILE A 5 4.16 13.76 -1.29
CA ILE A 5 5.12 13.37 -0.26
C ILE A 5 6.32 14.32 -0.35
N ASN A 6 6.65 15.02 0.73
CA ASN A 6 7.78 15.95 0.82
C ASN A 6 7.82 16.95 -0.35
N GLY A 7 6.65 17.50 -0.71
CA GLY A 7 6.51 18.48 -1.78
C GLY A 7 6.54 17.90 -3.21
N LYS A 8 6.74 16.58 -3.36
CA LYS A 8 6.77 15.91 -4.66
C LYS A 8 5.49 15.12 -4.90
N ASN A 9 5.00 15.17 -6.12
CA ASN A 9 3.89 14.34 -6.55
C ASN A 9 4.35 12.89 -6.69
N VAL A 10 3.62 11.97 -6.08
CA VAL A 10 3.89 10.53 -6.10
C VAL A 10 2.66 9.82 -6.63
N GLU A 11 2.82 9.13 -7.75
CA GLU A 11 1.75 8.34 -8.35
C GLU A 11 1.64 6.97 -7.68
N LEU A 12 0.45 6.64 -7.19
CA LEU A 12 0.14 5.37 -6.55
C LEU A 12 -0.64 4.47 -7.52
N ASN A 13 -0.04 3.32 -7.82
CA ASN A 13 -0.49 2.37 -8.82
C ASN A 13 -0.94 1.06 -8.19
N PHE A 14 -2.25 0.89 -7.96
CA PHE A 14 -2.81 -0.32 -7.35
C PHE A 14 -3.05 -1.46 -8.36
N GLY A 15 -2.07 -1.77 -9.19
CA GLY A 15 -2.14 -2.83 -10.20
C GLY A 15 -1.56 -4.18 -9.74
N VAL A 16 -1.39 -5.12 -10.67
CA VAL A 16 -0.75 -6.43 -10.39
C VAL A 16 0.69 -6.26 -9.88
N ALA A 17 1.41 -5.25 -10.37
CA ALA A 17 2.76 -4.93 -9.89
C ALA A 17 2.76 -4.54 -8.40
N PHE A 18 1.79 -3.73 -7.97
CA PHE A 18 1.61 -3.41 -6.54
C PHE A 18 1.35 -4.66 -5.70
N VAL A 19 0.51 -5.59 -6.17
CA VAL A 19 0.28 -6.86 -5.45
C VAL A 19 1.59 -7.63 -5.26
N ARG A 20 2.42 -7.72 -6.31
CA ARG A 20 3.74 -8.36 -6.23
C ARG A 20 4.71 -7.64 -5.32
N GLU A 21 4.70 -6.31 -5.28
CA GLU A 21 5.52 -5.52 -4.35
C GLU A 21 5.08 -5.77 -2.91
N LEU A 22 3.76 -5.80 -2.67
CA LEU A 22 3.20 -6.04 -1.35
C LEU A 22 3.53 -7.45 -0.84
N ASP A 23 3.51 -8.45 -1.71
CA ASP A 23 3.95 -9.81 -1.36
C ASP A 23 5.43 -9.88 -0.95
N LYS A 24 6.30 -8.98 -1.45
CA LYS A 24 7.71 -8.96 -1.03
C LYS A 24 7.88 -8.47 0.41
N VAL A 25 7.07 -7.51 0.84
CA VAL A 25 7.18 -6.87 2.16
C VAL A 25 6.29 -7.54 3.21
N ALA A 26 5.09 -7.96 2.85
CA ALA A 26 4.06 -8.43 3.77
C ALA A 26 3.70 -9.92 3.58
N GLY A 27 4.28 -10.61 2.60
CA GLY A 27 4.06 -12.04 2.39
C GLY A 27 4.69 -12.90 3.49
N MET A 28 4.14 -14.10 3.67
CA MET A 28 4.75 -15.10 4.55
C MET A 28 5.92 -15.76 3.82
N LYS A 29 7.10 -15.74 4.44
CA LYS A 29 8.26 -16.49 3.96
C LYS A 29 8.17 -17.92 4.47
N VAL A 30 7.82 -18.85 3.59
CA VAL A 30 7.93 -20.29 3.86
C VAL A 30 9.12 -20.80 3.05
N ASN A 31 10.15 -21.32 3.72
CA ASN A 31 11.40 -21.78 3.08
C ASN A 31 12.04 -20.74 2.13
N GLY A 32 12.02 -19.45 2.51
CA GLY A 32 12.62 -18.37 1.72
C GLY A 32 11.80 -17.91 0.52
N GLN A 33 10.65 -18.53 0.25
CA GLN A 33 9.74 -18.15 -0.83
C GLN A 33 8.56 -17.36 -0.25
N SER A 34 8.25 -16.21 -0.83
CA SER A 34 7.07 -15.44 -0.43
C SER A 34 5.83 -16.10 -1.00
N PHE A 35 4.94 -16.57 -0.12
CA PHE A 35 3.62 -17.04 -0.51
C PHE A 35 2.67 -15.84 -0.53
N GLY A 36 1.95 -15.67 -1.64
CA GLY A 36 1.07 -14.54 -1.95
C GLY A 36 -0.03 -14.28 -0.92
N PHE A 37 0.33 -13.58 0.15
CA PHE A 37 -0.51 -13.22 1.29
C PHE A 37 -0.38 -11.73 1.63
N GLY A 38 0.35 -10.93 0.83
CA GLY A 38 0.57 -9.51 1.09
C GLY A 38 -0.74 -8.75 1.22
N LEU A 39 -1.69 -8.97 0.28
CA LEU A 39 -3.03 -8.38 0.38
C LEU A 39 -3.83 -8.91 1.58
N THR A 40 -3.72 -10.20 1.90
CA THR A 40 -4.52 -10.84 2.98
C THR A 40 -4.18 -10.31 4.36
N LYS A 41 -2.92 -9.95 4.55
CA LYS A 41 -2.45 -9.32 5.78
C LYS A 41 -2.71 -7.82 5.76
N SER A 42 -2.39 -7.15 4.66
CA SER A 42 -2.33 -5.69 4.63
C SER A 42 -3.70 -5.04 4.55
N LEU A 43 -4.68 -5.63 3.84
CA LEU A 43 -6.00 -4.99 3.70
C LEU A 43 -6.74 -4.85 5.05
N PRO A 44 -6.85 -5.89 5.90
CA PRO A 44 -7.51 -5.74 7.19
C PRO A 44 -6.79 -4.75 8.12
N ALA A 45 -5.45 -4.74 8.11
CA ALA A 45 -4.67 -3.83 8.93
C ALA A 45 -4.78 -2.37 8.44
N LEU A 46 -4.80 -2.16 7.12
CA LEU A 46 -5.07 -0.85 6.52
C LEU A 46 -6.49 -0.34 6.87
N GLN A 47 -7.49 -1.23 6.88
CA GLN A 47 -8.86 -0.90 7.30
C GLN A 47 -8.96 -0.63 8.81
N ALA A 48 -8.04 -1.17 9.60
CA ALA A 48 -7.90 -0.91 11.03
C ALA A 48 -7.02 0.31 11.35
N TYR A 49 -6.70 1.13 10.34
CA TYR A 49 -5.88 2.34 10.48
C TYR A 49 -4.46 2.09 11.02
N ASP A 50 -3.83 0.98 10.65
CA ASP A 50 -2.43 0.72 10.98
C ASP A 50 -1.47 1.60 10.13
N PRO A 51 -0.75 2.57 10.72
CA PRO A 51 0.09 3.51 9.98
C PRO A 51 1.34 2.86 9.38
N ALA A 52 1.87 1.80 10.00
CA ALA A 52 3.01 1.07 9.44
C ALA A 52 2.59 0.34 8.15
N VAL A 53 1.38 -0.23 8.15
CA VAL A 53 0.82 -0.86 6.95
C VAL A 53 0.48 0.16 5.88
N LEU A 54 -0.01 1.35 6.25
CA LEU A 54 -0.18 2.45 5.29
C LEU A 54 1.17 2.80 4.63
N ALA A 55 2.25 2.90 5.40
CA ALA A 55 3.58 3.19 4.87
C ALA A 55 4.03 2.14 3.84
N ASP A 56 3.89 0.86 4.17
CA ASP A 56 4.21 -0.25 3.27
C ASP A 56 3.35 -0.22 1.99
N VAL A 57 2.05 0.07 2.12
CA VAL A 57 1.12 0.17 0.99
C VAL A 57 1.50 1.32 0.06
N LEU A 58 1.78 2.50 0.62
CA LEU A 58 2.22 3.67 -0.15
C LEU A 58 3.54 3.38 -0.87
N TYR A 59 4.50 2.76 -0.18
CA TYR A 59 5.78 2.40 -0.79
C TYR A 59 5.61 1.43 -1.94
N CYS A 60 4.80 0.38 -1.76
CA CYS A 60 4.53 -0.62 -2.78
C CYS A 60 3.75 -0.05 -3.97
N ALA A 61 2.80 0.86 -3.71
CA ALA A 61 2.00 1.47 -4.76
C ALA A 61 2.82 2.49 -5.59
N ALA A 62 3.87 3.06 -5.00
CA ALA A 62 4.76 3.99 -5.68
C ALA A 62 5.82 3.34 -6.59
N TRP A 63 5.71 2.04 -6.89
CA TRP A 63 6.75 1.24 -7.55
C TRP A 63 7.28 1.79 -8.89
N ASP A 64 6.47 2.52 -9.66
CA ASP A 64 6.86 3.06 -10.98
C ASP A 64 7.37 4.51 -10.94
N ASN A 65 7.40 5.15 -9.77
CA ASN A 65 7.88 6.53 -9.64
C ASN A 65 9.40 6.61 -9.90
N LYS A 66 9.83 7.67 -10.58
CA LYS A 66 11.24 7.95 -10.89
C LYS A 66 11.57 9.40 -10.54
N PRO A 67 12.23 9.66 -9.39
CA PRO A 67 12.68 8.69 -8.38
C PRO A 67 11.52 8.13 -7.54
N ARG A 68 11.61 6.86 -7.13
CA ARG A 68 10.69 6.27 -6.15
C ARG A 68 10.94 6.90 -4.78
N PRO A 69 9.89 7.27 -4.03
CA PRO A 69 10.06 7.72 -2.65
C PRO A 69 10.72 6.62 -1.80
N THR A 70 11.58 7.03 -0.87
CA THR A 70 12.18 6.10 0.09
C THR A 70 11.16 5.76 1.18
N GLN A 71 11.33 4.60 1.84
CA GLN A 71 10.50 4.23 2.99
C GLN A 71 10.52 5.34 4.05
N LYS A 72 11.72 5.80 4.41
CA LYS A 72 11.91 6.92 5.36
C LYS A 72 11.11 8.18 4.98
N ALA A 73 11.06 8.56 3.70
CA ALA A 73 10.32 9.74 3.26
C ALA A 73 8.80 9.55 3.39
N ILE A 74 8.32 8.32 3.25
CA ILE A 74 6.92 7.96 3.47
C ILE A 74 6.60 7.96 4.96
N ASP A 75 7.48 7.38 5.78
CA ASP A 75 7.33 7.37 7.24
C ASP A 75 7.27 8.81 7.79
N GLU A 76 8.19 9.69 7.33
CA GLU A 76 8.18 11.12 7.68
C GLU A 76 6.90 11.83 7.24
N PHE A 77 6.37 11.49 6.07
CA PHE A 77 5.09 12.04 5.60
C PHE A 77 3.96 11.60 6.53
N ILE A 78 3.88 10.31 6.89
CA ILE A 78 2.85 9.78 7.79
C ILE A 78 2.94 10.41 9.18
N ASP A 79 4.15 10.59 9.72
CA ASP A 79 4.38 11.18 11.04
C ASP A 79 4.04 12.68 11.11
N THR A 80 4.05 13.39 9.97
CA THR A 80 3.87 14.85 9.91
C THR A 80 2.57 15.30 9.26
N ASP A 81 1.80 14.39 8.66
CA ASP A 81 0.51 14.72 8.04
C ASP A 81 -0.53 15.08 9.11
N SER A 82 -1.22 16.20 8.90
CA SER A 82 -2.22 16.72 9.83
C SER A 82 -3.57 15.99 9.75
N ASP A 83 -3.83 15.23 8.67
CA ASP A 83 -5.08 14.56 8.37
C ASP A 83 -4.82 13.16 7.79
N LEU A 84 -4.13 12.33 8.57
CA LEU A 84 -3.78 10.97 8.17
C LEU A 84 -5.02 10.09 7.93
N GLU A 85 -6.12 10.33 8.65
CA GLU A 85 -7.40 9.62 8.47
C GLU A 85 -7.91 9.76 7.03
N LYS A 86 -7.84 10.97 6.47
CA LYS A 86 -8.18 11.20 5.06
C LYS A 86 -7.25 10.44 4.10
N VAL A 87 -5.96 10.35 4.40
CA VAL A 87 -5.02 9.57 3.58
C VAL A 87 -5.42 8.09 3.57
N PHE A 88 -5.77 7.53 4.72
CA PHE A 88 -6.30 6.17 4.80
C PHE A 88 -7.56 5.99 3.95
N ASP A 89 -8.52 6.89 4.06
CA ASP A 89 -9.78 6.83 3.31
C ASP A 89 -9.56 6.88 1.79
N GLU A 90 -8.70 7.79 1.32
CA GLU A 90 -8.39 7.92 -0.10
C GLU A 90 -7.67 6.68 -0.64
N VAL A 91 -6.71 6.11 0.12
CA VAL A 91 -6.00 4.89 -0.25
C VAL A 91 -6.94 3.68 -0.25
N ASN A 92 -7.78 3.52 0.77
CA ASN A 92 -8.78 2.45 0.84
C ASN A 92 -9.76 2.53 -0.34
N LYS A 93 -10.23 3.74 -0.68
CA LYS A 93 -11.09 3.97 -1.83
C LYS A 93 -10.40 3.58 -3.14
N ALA A 94 -9.17 4.05 -3.38
CA ALA A 94 -8.44 3.74 -4.61
C ALA A 94 -8.14 2.25 -4.76
N ILE A 95 -7.87 1.55 -3.66
CA ILE A 95 -7.74 0.08 -3.63
C ILE A 95 -9.06 -0.59 -4.02
N SER A 96 -10.19 -0.12 -3.47
CA SER A 96 -11.52 -0.69 -3.76
C SER A 96 -11.97 -0.51 -5.22
N GLU A 97 -11.50 0.55 -5.87
CA GLU A 97 -11.77 0.89 -7.26
C GLU A 97 -10.83 0.16 -8.24
N SER A 98 -9.70 -0.35 -7.77
CA SER A 98 -8.75 -1.11 -8.60
C SER A 98 -9.33 -2.45 -9.06
N ASN A 99 -9.35 -2.69 -10.38
CA ASN A 99 -9.79 -3.96 -10.95
C ASN A 99 -8.99 -5.17 -10.43
N ALA A 100 -7.66 -5.06 -10.38
CA ALA A 100 -6.80 -6.17 -9.99
C ALA A 100 -6.95 -6.50 -8.50
N VAL A 101 -6.90 -5.47 -7.65
CA VAL A 101 -6.95 -5.65 -6.19
C VAL A 101 -8.35 -6.03 -5.74
N LYS A 102 -9.41 -5.44 -6.33
CA LYS A 102 -10.80 -5.80 -6.03
C LYS A 102 -11.10 -7.26 -6.32
N VAL A 103 -10.59 -7.82 -7.43
CA VAL A 103 -10.80 -9.25 -7.74
C VAL A 103 -10.08 -10.14 -6.74
N ALA A 104 -8.83 -9.81 -6.38
CA ALA A 104 -8.09 -10.54 -5.36
C ALA A 104 -8.78 -10.48 -3.99
N ALA A 105 -9.29 -9.30 -3.59
CA ALA A 105 -9.97 -9.05 -2.33
C ALA A 105 -11.30 -9.81 -2.14
N LYS A 106 -12.00 -10.17 -3.22
CA LYS A 106 -13.35 -10.77 -3.14
C LYS A 106 -13.40 -12.09 -2.37
N ASN A 107 -12.36 -12.92 -2.51
CA ASN A 107 -12.31 -14.25 -1.90
C ASN A 107 -11.63 -14.25 -0.52
N MET A 108 -11.32 -13.07 0.02
CA MET A 108 -10.63 -12.90 1.30
C MET A 108 -11.59 -12.66 2.47
N LYS A 109 -12.91 -12.73 2.22
CA LYS A 109 -13.92 -12.78 3.28
C LYS A 109 -13.90 -14.18 3.92
N PRO A 110 -13.89 -14.28 5.27
CA PRO A 110 -14.06 -15.56 5.96
C PRO A 110 -15.42 -16.20 5.65
#